data_AF-A0A965RAN0-F1
#
_entry.id   AF-A0A965RAN0-F1
#
_cell.length_a   1.000
_cell.length_b   1.000
_cell.length_c   1.000
_cell.angle_alpha   90.00
_cell.angle_beta   90.00
_cell.angle_gamma   90.00
#
_symmetry.space_group_name_H-M   'P 1'
#
loop_
_entity.id
_entity.type
_entity.pdbx_description
1 polymer ?
#
loop_
_entity_poly.entity_id
_entity_poly.type
_entity_poly.pdbx_seq_one_letter_code
_entity_poly.pdbx_strand_id
1 'polypeptide(L)'
;AAINKWFAIIVINTCFFPLLLVVLLKRLDFIKTITMTDSKDRIIPLIGSMVFYFWAYHVLHNLKTTPAIPQVLIVYFLAQFWGLIAMFILNIFFKISMHAAAVGTLIGIAFCMPFSLPFFMIACVCAILVLLSRKVLGAHTNAELISGLLLGIFSCLAAFMYL
;
A
#
# COMPACT_ATOMS: atom_id res chain seq x y z
N ALA A 1 18.94 -20.02 -4.45
CA ALA A 1 18.27 -19.67 -5.72
C ALA A 1 16.78 -19.29 -5.58
N ALA A 2 16.05 -19.72 -4.53
CA ALA A 2 14.62 -19.41 -4.38
C ALA A 2 14.31 -17.96 -3.94
N ILE A 3 15.19 -17.32 -3.14
CA ILE A 3 15.05 -15.92 -2.69
C ILE A 3 14.89 -14.95 -3.87
N ASN A 4 15.64 -15.18 -4.94
CA ASN A 4 15.61 -14.33 -6.13
C ASN A 4 14.24 -14.37 -6.83
N LYS A 5 13.48 -15.47 -6.72
CA LYS A 5 12.22 -15.64 -7.44
C LYS A 5 11.09 -14.83 -6.82
N TRP A 6 10.86 -14.95 -5.52
CA TRP A 6 9.79 -14.21 -4.85
C TRP A 6 10.12 -12.73 -4.68
N PHE A 7 11.40 -12.38 -4.52
CA PHE A 7 11.83 -10.98 -4.58
C PHE A 7 11.56 -10.34 -5.94
N ALA A 8 11.87 -11.03 -7.05
CA ALA A 8 11.57 -10.53 -8.39
C ALA A 8 10.06 -10.32 -8.60
N ILE A 9 9.23 -11.25 -8.13
CA ILE A 9 7.76 -11.13 -8.20
C ILE A 9 7.29 -9.86 -7.49
N ILE A 10 7.82 -9.58 -6.29
CA ILE A 10 7.49 -8.37 -5.53
C ILE A 10 7.85 -7.13 -6.34
N VAL A 11 9.11 -6.99 -6.76
CA VAL A 11 9.59 -5.78 -7.47
C VAL A 11 8.82 -5.55 -8.77
N ILE A 12 8.53 -6.62 -9.52
CA ILE A 12 7.79 -6.53 -10.78
C ILE A 12 6.35 -6.04 -10.54
N ASN A 13 5.66 -6.58 -9.54
CA ASN A 13 4.25 -6.25 -9.28
C ASN A 13 4.06 -4.93 -8.52
N THR A 14 4.97 -4.54 -7.63
CA THR A 14 4.79 -3.34 -6.80
C THR A 14 5.51 -2.10 -7.33
N CYS A 15 6.54 -2.27 -8.16
CA CYS A 15 7.29 -1.16 -8.73
C CYS A 15 7.11 -1.08 -10.25
N PHE A 16 7.53 -2.12 -10.98
CA PHE A 16 7.62 -2.05 -12.44
C PHE A 16 6.23 -1.87 -13.10
N PHE A 17 5.28 -2.75 -12.82
CA PHE A 17 3.96 -2.69 -13.47
C PHE A 17 3.15 -1.44 -13.09
N PRO A 18 3.05 -1.00 -11.82
CA PRO A 18 2.38 0.24 -11.49
C PRO A 18 3.01 1.46 -12.16
N LEU A 19 4.35 1.55 -12.20
CA LEU A 19 5.04 2.66 -12.87
C LEU A 19 4.81 2.63 -14.38
N LEU A 20 4.91 1.45 -15.00
CA LEU A 20 4.63 1.27 -16.42
C LEU A 20 3.20 1.71 -16.74
N LEU A 21 2.23 1.31 -15.91
CA LEU A 21 0.83 1.72 -16.06
C LEU A 21 0.71 3.25 -16.04
N VAL A 22 1.28 3.93 -15.03
CA VAL A 22 1.21 5.40 -14.94
C VAL A 22 1.84 6.09 -16.16
N VAL A 23 2.97 5.58 -16.64
CA VAL A 23 3.62 6.12 -17.86
C VAL A 23 2.73 5.92 -19.09
N LEU A 24 2.11 4.75 -19.26
CA LEU A 24 1.20 4.48 -20.36
C LEU A 24 -0.04 5.38 -20.31
N LEU A 25 -0.65 5.54 -19.13
CA LEU A 25 -1.79 6.43 -18.94
C LEU A 25 -1.44 7.87 -19.31
N LYS A 26 -0.22 8.32 -19.00
CA LYS A 26 0.24 9.66 -19.37
C LYS A 26 0.49 9.79 -20.88
N ARG A 27 1.02 8.74 -21.52
CA ARG A 27 1.30 8.72 -22.97
C ARG A 27 0.06 8.59 -23.83
N LEU A 28 -1.01 8.02 -23.29
CA LEU A 28 -2.32 7.87 -23.93
C LEU A 28 -3.28 9.02 -23.57
N ASP A 29 -2.79 10.07 -22.92
CA ASP A 29 -3.55 11.26 -22.48
C ASP A 29 -4.75 10.96 -21.56
N PHE A 30 -4.74 9.83 -20.85
CA PHE A 30 -5.74 9.51 -19.83
C PHE A 30 -5.53 10.26 -18.51
N ILE A 31 -4.30 10.68 -18.21
CA ILE A 31 -3.98 11.51 -17.03
C ILE A 31 -3.23 12.77 -17.42
N LYS A 32 -3.50 13.88 -16.72
CA LYS A 32 -2.91 15.19 -17.05
C LYS A 32 -1.46 15.29 -16.61
N THR A 33 -1.15 14.82 -15.40
CA THR A 33 0.20 14.86 -14.85
C THR A 33 0.52 13.56 -14.11
N ILE A 34 1.81 13.22 -14.02
CA ILE A 34 2.28 12.06 -13.25
C ILE A 34 2.02 12.26 -11.75
N THR A 35 1.98 13.51 -11.29
CA THR A 35 1.71 13.86 -9.89
C THR A 35 0.25 13.71 -9.48
N MET A 36 -0.67 13.50 -10.43
CA MET A 36 -2.09 13.19 -10.19
C MET A 36 -2.74 14.10 -9.14
N THR A 37 -2.79 15.40 -9.42
CA THR A 37 -3.34 16.38 -8.47
C THR A 37 -4.84 16.18 -8.22
N ASP A 38 -5.57 15.68 -9.22
CA ASP A 38 -7.00 15.36 -9.17
C ASP A 38 -7.26 13.96 -8.56
N SER A 39 -8.40 13.77 -7.89
CA SER A 39 -8.86 12.46 -7.44
C SER A 39 -9.25 11.54 -8.58
N LYS A 40 -9.74 12.07 -9.69
CA LYS A 40 -10.17 11.29 -10.86
C LYS A 40 -9.00 10.63 -11.56
N ASP A 41 -7.86 11.34 -11.67
CA ASP A 41 -6.63 10.82 -12.27
C ASP A 41 -6.06 9.61 -11.50
N ARG A 42 -6.45 9.43 -10.23
CA ARG A 42 -6.01 8.32 -9.36
C ARG A 42 -6.83 7.04 -9.52
N ILE A 43 -8.00 7.09 -10.17
CA ILE A 43 -8.90 5.92 -10.30
C ILE A 43 -8.23 4.77 -11.05
N ILE A 44 -7.73 5.00 -12.26
CA ILE A 44 -7.12 3.94 -13.08
C ILE A 44 -5.83 3.41 -12.43
N PRO A 45 -4.92 4.27 -11.92
CA PRO A 45 -3.75 3.80 -11.16
C PRO A 45 -4.08 2.97 -9.93
N LEU A 46 -5.14 3.32 -9.18
CA LEU A 46 -5.60 2.55 -8.01
C LEU A 46 -6.12 1.17 -8.43
N ILE A 47 -6.92 1.09 -9.50
CA ILE A 47 -7.43 -0.19 -10.04
C ILE A 47 -6.27 -1.08 -10.49
N GLY A 48 -5.33 -0.53 -11.25
CA GLY A 48 -4.15 -1.30 -11.66
C GLY A 48 -3.33 -1.79 -10.47
N SER A 49 -3.11 -0.92 -9.47
CA SER A 49 -2.42 -1.30 -8.24
C SER A 49 -3.15 -2.41 -7.49
N MET A 50 -4.50 -2.37 -7.40
CA MET A 50 -5.27 -3.46 -6.79
C MET A 50 -5.00 -4.81 -7.47
N VAL A 51 -5.02 -4.83 -8.81
CA VAL A 51 -4.78 -6.06 -9.57
C VAL A 51 -3.38 -6.60 -9.31
N PHE A 52 -2.34 -5.75 -9.36
CA PHE A 52 -0.97 -6.20 -9.15
C PHE A 52 -0.70 -6.65 -7.71
N TYR A 53 -1.27 -5.96 -6.71
CA TYR A 53 -1.16 -6.36 -5.31
C TYR A 53 -1.92 -7.65 -4.99
N PHE A 54 -3.11 -7.84 -5.59
CA PHE A 54 -3.82 -9.13 -5.53
C PHE A 54 -2.97 -10.26 -6.10
N TRP A 55 -2.38 -10.05 -7.27
CA TRP A 55 -1.58 -11.08 -7.92
C TRP A 55 -0.30 -11.40 -7.14
N ALA A 56 0.35 -10.37 -6.57
CA ALA A 56 1.49 -10.56 -5.67
C ALA A 56 1.11 -11.39 -4.44
N TYR A 57 -0.01 -11.07 -3.77
CA TYR A 57 -0.54 -11.89 -2.67
C TYR A 57 -0.81 -13.32 -3.11
N HIS A 58 -1.58 -13.50 -4.18
CA HIS A 58 -2.01 -14.81 -4.65
C HIS A 58 -0.82 -15.71 -4.99
N VAL A 59 0.20 -15.18 -5.65
CA VAL A 59 1.40 -15.96 -5.96
C VAL A 59 2.21 -16.26 -4.71
N LEU A 60 2.47 -15.28 -3.85
CA LEU A 60 3.26 -15.49 -2.64
C LEU A 60 2.57 -16.46 -1.66
N HIS A 61 1.25 -16.45 -1.57
CA HIS A 61 0.51 -17.37 -0.71
C HIS A 61 0.55 -18.81 -1.21
N ASN A 62 0.54 -19.03 -2.53
CA ASN A 62 0.51 -20.36 -3.13
C ASN A 62 1.89 -20.93 -3.49
N LEU A 63 2.93 -20.09 -3.51
CA LEU A 63 4.27 -20.50 -3.90
C LEU A 63 4.95 -21.29 -2.77
N LYS A 64 5.14 -22.59 -2.99
CA LYS A 64 5.90 -23.46 -2.09
C LYS A 64 7.40 -23.28 -2.35
N THR A 65 8.09 -22.56 -1.45
CA THR A 65 9.54 -22.36 -1.52
C THR A 65 10.25 -22.95 -0.29
N THR A 66 11.54 -23.26 -0.44
CA THR A 66 12.45 -23.57 0.66
C THR A 66 13.62 -22.56 0.60
N PRO A 67 13.77 -21.67 1.60
CA PRO A 67 12.91 -21.47 2.77
C PRO A 67 11.51 -20.95 2.40
N ALA A 68 10.55 -21.15 3.30
CA ALA A 68 9.18 -20.65 3.13
C ALA A 68 9.16 -19.11 3.07
N ILE A 69 8.14 -18.57 2.40
CA ILE A 69 7.94 -17.12 2.32
C ILE A 69 7.57 -16.58 3.72
N PRO A 70 8.21 -15.50 4.19
CA PRO A 70 7.86 -14.89 5.47
C PRO A 70 6.37 -14.51 5.54
N GLN A 71 5.68 -14.95 6.60
CA GLN A 71 4.25 -14.69 6.81
C GLN A 71 3.91 -13.19 6.80
N VAL A 72 4.83 -12.34 7.29
CA VAL A 72 4.68 -10.87 7.25
C VAL A 72 4.42 -10.33 5.86
N LEU A 73 5.02 -10.93 4.81
CA LEU A 73 4.81 -10.50 3.44
C LEU A 73 3.42 -10.89 2.94
N ILE A 74 2.98 -12.12 3.25
CA ILE A 74 1.66 -12.60 2.86
C ILE A 74 0.56 -11.71 3.48
N VAL A 75 0.68 -11.41 4.77
CA VAL A 75 -0.22 -10.48 5.47
C VAL A 75 -0.15 -9.07 4.87
N TYR A 76 1.06 -8.55 4.60
CA TYR A 76 1.23 -7.23 4.00
C TYR A 76 0.55 -7.10 2.63
N PHE A 77 0.72 -8.08 1.74
CA PHE A 77 0.13 -8.00 0.40
C PHE A 77 -1.39 -8.12 0.44
N LEU A 78 -1.95 -8.95 1.31
CA LEU A 78 -3.40 -9.02 1.52
C LEU A 78 -3.95 -7.73 2.12
N ALA A 79 -3.28 -7.20 3.14
CA ALA A 79 -3.63 -5.92 3.77
C ALA A 79 -3.65 -4.79 2.74
N GLN A 80 -2.63 -4.69 1.89
CA GLN A 80 -2.56 -3.66 0.87
C GLN A 80 -3.64 -3.85 -0.20
N PHE A 81 -3.95 -5.09 -0.60
CA PHE A 81 -5.04 -5.35 -1.54
C PHE A 81 -6.40 -4.87 -0.99
N TRP A 82 -6.77 -5.28 0.22
CA TRP A 82 -8.02 -4.82 0.86
C TRP A 82 -8.01 -3.31 1.15
N GLY A 83 -6.87 -2.79 1.59
CA GLY A 83 -6.64 -1.37 1.78
C GLY A 83 -6.85 -0.57 0.50
N LEU A 84 -6.36 -1.05 -0.65
CA LEU A 84 -6.55 -0.41 -1.95
C LEU A 84 -8.01 -0.44 -2.42
N ILE A 85 -8.75 -1.52 -2.16
CA ILE A 85 -10.20 -1.59 -2.45
C ILE A 85 -10.94 -0.50 -1.67
N ALA A 86 -10.74 -0.46 -0.35
CA ALA A 86 -11.38 0.52 0.50
C ALA A 86 -10.92 1.95 0.17
N MET A 87 -9.65 2.15 -0.13
CA MET A 87 -9.09 3.44 -0.53
C MET A 87 -9.70 3.92 -1.85
N PHE A 88 -9.92 3.03 -2.81
CA PHE A 88 -10.60 3.36 -4.06
C PHE A 88 -12.03 3.82 -3.83
N ILE A 89 -12.80 3.11 -2.99
CA ILE A 89 -14.16 3.50 -2.63
C ILE A 89 -14.15 4.88 -1.96
N LEU A 90 -13.28 5.11 -0.97
CA LEU A 90 -13.19 6.37 -0.26
C LEU A 90 -12.70 7.53 -1.16
N ASN A 91 -11.82 7.25 -2.12
CA ASN A 91 -11.30 8.24 -3.06
C ASN A 91 -12.38 8.84 -3.99
N ILE A 92 -13.54 8.18 -4.13
CA ILE A 92 -14.69 8.73 -4.86
C ILE A 92 -15.31 9.90 -4.10
N PHE A 93 -15.33 9.86 -2.77
CA PHE A 93 -15.98 10.85 -1.93
C PHE A 93 -15.04 11.99 -1.52
N PHE A 94 -13.80 11.68 -1.17
CA PHE A 94 -12.81 12.68 -0.74
C PHE A 94 -11.38 12.22 -1.04
N LYS A 95 -10.43 13.16 -1.04
CA LYS A 95 -9.03 12.90 -1.41
C LYS A 95 -8.26 12.25 -0.25
N ILE A 96 -8.53 10.97 -0.02
CA ILE A 96 -7.82 10.18 1.00
C ILE A 96 -6.31 10.13 0.74
N SER A 97 -5.52 10.20 1.81
CA SER A 97 -4.06 10.16 1.73
C SER A 97 -3.54 8.73 1.62
N MET A 98 -3.07 8.37 0.43
CA MET A 98 -2.46 7.05 0.15
C MET A 98 -1.17 6.83 0.95
N HIS A 99 -0.42 7.91 1.21
CA HIS A 99 0.80 7.87 2.02
C HIS A 99 0.49 7.60 3.50
N ALA A 100 -0.59 8.21 4.02
CA ALA A 100 -1.04 7.95 5.38
C ALA A 100 -1.50 6.50 5.55
N ALA A 101 -2.20 5.95 4.55
CA ALA A 101 -2.56 4.53 4.55
C ALA A 101 -1.35 3.60 4.53
N ALA A 102 -0.33 3.89 3.71
CA ALA A 102 0.89 3.09 3.66
C ALA A 102 1.61 3.02 5.03
N VAL A 103 1.77 4.16 5.71
CA VAL A 103 2.36 4.16 7.07
C VAL A 103 1.43 3.62 8.14
N GLY A 104 0.11 3.69 7.93
CA GLY A 104 -0.87 3.01 8.77
C GLY A 104 -0.72 1.49 8.72
N THR A 105 -0.52 0.92 7.53
CA THR A 105 -0.22 -0.50 7.37
C THR A 105 1.11 -0.89 8.00
N LEU A 106 2.14 -0.03 7.95
CA LEU A 106 3.41 -0.25 8.65
C LEU A 106 3.21 -0.35 10.18
N ILE A 107 2.42 0.54 10.77
CA ILE A 107 2.05 0.47 12.20
C ILE A 107 1.27 -0.81 12.47
N GLY A 108 0.29 -1.14 11.63
CA GLY A 108 -0.52 -2.35 11.76
C GLY A 108 0.34 -3.62 11.78
N ILE A 109 1.32 -3.73 10.87
CA ILE A 109 2.27 -4.85 10.83
C ILE A 109 3.11 -4.90 12.10
N ALA A 110 3.68 -3.76 12.50
CA ALA A 110 4.51 -3.69 13.70
C ALA A 110 3.74 -4.07 14.97
N PHE A 111 2.42 -3.87 14.99
CA PHE A 111 1.54 -4.24 16.08
C PHE A 111 1.08 -5.71 16.04
N CYS A 112 0.70 -6.22 14.86
CA CYS A 112 0.12 -7.57 14.74
C CYS A 112 1.16 -8.70 14.73
N MET A 113 2.39 -8.41 14.29
CA MET A 113 3.47 -9.39 14.19
C MET A 113 4.39 -9.35 15.42
N PRO A 114 5.13 -10.43 15.72
CA PRO A 114 6.02 -10.52 16.89
C PRO A 114 7.33 -9.72 16.69
N PHE A 115 7.21 -8.44 16.32
CA PHE A 115 8.33 -7.52 16.24
C PHE A 115 8.64 -6.91 17.61
N SER A 116 9.86 -6.40 17.76
CA SER A 116 10.31 -5.80 19.01
C SER A 116 9.67 -4.41 19.23
N LEU A 117 9.52 -4.00 20.50
CA LEU A 117 9.03 -2.66 20.84
C LEU A 117 9.81 -1.52 20.13
N PRO A 118 11.16 -1.58 19.99
CA PRO A 118 11.89 -0.61 19.18
C PRO A 118 11.43 -0.52 17.73
N PHE A 119 11.06 -1.65 17.09
CA PHE A 119 10.54 -1.64 15.73
C PHE A 119 9.20 -0.91 15.63
N PHE A 120 8.30 -1.15 16.59
CA PHE A 120 7.03 -0.42 16.68
C PHE A 120 7.24 1.09 16.87
N MET A 121 8.19 1.48 17.72
CA MET A 121 8.52 2.90 17.92
C MET A 121 9.07 3.54 16.64
N ILE A 122 9.94 2.85 15.90
CA ILE A 122 10.44 3.30 14.60
C ILE A 122 9.28 3.47 13.60
N ALA A 123 8.36 2.49 13.54
CA ALA A 123 7.17 2.58 12.68
C ALA A 123 6.32 3.82 12.99
N CYS A 124 6.08 4.10 14.28
CA CYS A 124 5.37 5.29 14.73
C CYS A 124 6.08 6.59 14.35
N VAL A 125 7.41 6.66 14.51
CA VAL A 125 8.20 7.84 14.09
C VAL A 125 8.12 8.05 12.58
N CYS A 126 8.29 6.98 11.79
CA CYS A 126 8.12 7.05 10.34
C CYS A 126 6.72 7.56 9.95
N ALA A 127 5.68 7.08 10.62
CA ALA A 127 4.32 7.54 10.37
C ALA A 127 4.16 9.04 10.67
N ILE A 128 4.65 9.52 11.82
CA ILE A 128 4.60 10.94 12.18
C ILE A 128 5.31 11.80 11.13
N LEU A 129 6.52 11.41 10.70
CA LEU A 129 7.29 12.14 9.70
C LEU A 129 6.55 12.22 8.35
N VAL A 130 5.95 11.12 7.92
CA VAL A 130 5.17 11.08 6.67
C VAL A 130 3.93 11.95 6.77
N LEU A 131 3.15 11.84 7.86
CA LEU A 131 1.94 12.66 8.07
C LEU A 131 2.27 14.15 8.14
N LEU A 132 3.33 14.52 8.85
CA LEU A 132 3.83 15.89 8.91
C LEU A 132 4.23 16.40 7.53
N SER A 133 4.97 15.61 6.75
CA SER A 133 5.36 16.00 5.39
C SER A 133 4.14 16.33 4.50
N ARG A 134 3.06 15.54 4.61
CA ARG A 134 1.85 15.75 3.82
C ARG A 134 1.08 16.99 4.28
N LYS A 135 1.07 17.26 5.58
CA LYS A 135 0.44 18.44 6.16
C LYS A 135 1.19 19.72 5.81
N VAL A 136 2.52 19.73 5.92
CA VAL A 136 3.37 20.89 5.59
C VAL A 136 3.29 21.25 4.12
N LEU A 137 3.20 20.26 3.22
CA LEU A 137 3.01 20.49 1.79
C LEU A 137 1.58 20.95 1.42
N GLY A 138 0.66 21.08 2.38
CA GLY A 138 -0.73 21.47 2.13
C GLY A 138 -1.49 20.49 1.24
N ALA A 139 -1.00 19.25 1.10
CA ALA A 139 -1.51 18.30 0.12
C ALA A 139 -2.81 17.62 0.56
N HIS A 140 -3.06 17.57 1.87
CA HIS A 140 -4.19 16.89 2.49
C HIS A 140 -4.62 17.59 3.79
N THR A 141 -5.91 17.49 4.12
CA THR A 141 -6.48 17.92 5.40
C THR A 141 -6.20 16.92 6.52
N ASN A 142 -6.36 17.33 7.79
CA ASN A 142 -6.20 16.40 8.92
C ASN A 142 -7.15 15.20 8.84
N ALA A 143 -8.38 15.40 8.35
CA ALA A 143 -9.36 14.32 8.21
C ALA A 143 -8.93 13.29 7.14
N GLU A 144 -8.38 13.75 6.01
CA GLU A 144 -7.85 12.89 4.94
C GLU A 144 -6.61 12.10 5.38
N LEU A 145 -5.80 12.66 6.27
CA LEU A 145 -4.64 12.01 6.86
C LEU A 145 -5.04 10.95 7.88
N ILE A 146 -5.93 11.28 8.81
CA ILE A 146 -6.40 10.36 9.85
C ILE A 146 -7.18 9.19 9.23
N SER A 147 -8.08 9.47 8.28
CA SER A 147 -8.81 8.41 7.57
C SER A 147 -7.88 7.46 6.81
N GLY A 148 -6.86 7.99 6.13
CA GLY A 148 -5.83 7.18 5.50
C GLY A 148 -5.09 6.30 6.51
N LEU A 149 -4.59 6.88 7.59
CA LEU A 149 -3.86 6.16 8.64
C LEU A 149 -4.68 5.00 9.23
N LEU A 150 -5.92 5.30 9.64
CA LEU A 150 -6.83 4.29 10.20
C LEU A 150 -7.13 3.18 9.20
N LEU A 151 -7.36 3.55 7.93
CA LEU A 151 -7.60 2.56 6.88
C LEU A 151 -6.43 1.58 6.74
N GLY A 152 -5.19 2.07 6.77
CA GLY A 152 -3.99 1.24 6.72
C GLY A 152 -3.87 0.27 7.90
N ILE A 153 -4.18 0.75 9.11
CA ILE A 153 -4.14 -0.07 10.33
C ILE A 153 -5.22 -1.16 10.29
N PHE A 154 -6.47 -0.78 9.99
CA PHE A 154 -7.60 -1.72 9.98
C PHE A 154 -7.50 -2.75 8.86
N SER A 155 -7.03 -2.36 7.67
CA SER A 155 -6.79 -3.31 6.58
C SER A 155 -5.73 -4.35 6.96
N CYS A 156 -4.67 -3.92 7.66
CA CYS A 156 -3.66 -4.84 8.19
C CYS A 156 -4.22 -5.77 9.26
N LEU A 157 -4.98 -5.24 10.22
CA LEU A 157 -5.59 -6.05 11.27
C LEU A 157 -6.55 -7.09 10.69
N ALA A 158 -7.40 -6.68 9.74
CA ALA A 158 -8.33 -7.59 9.06
C ALA A 158 -7.58 -8.71 8.32
N ALA A 159 -6.52 -8.37 7.57
CA ALA A 159 -5.72 -9.36 6.83
C ALA A 159 -4.98 -10.32 7.77
N PHE A 160 -4.49 -9.84 8.90
CA PHE A 160 -3.86 -10.67 9.93
C PHE A 160 -4.85 -11.63 10.59
N MET A 161 -6.07 -11.17 10.89
CA MET A 161 -7.11 -12.02 11.49
C MET A 161 -7.65 -13.08 10.54
N TYR A 162 -7.54 -12.86 9.22
CA TYR A 162 -8.02 -13.80 8.20
C TYR A 162 -7.03 -14.94 7.92
N LEU A 163 -5.72 -14.69 8.04
CA LEU A 163 -4.63 -15.63 7.73
C LEU A 163 -4.18 -16.43 8.95
#